data_AF-A0A6A6BU85-F1
#
_entry.id   AF-A0A6A6BU85-F1
#
_cell.length_a   1.000
_cell.length_b   1.000
_cell.length_c   1.000
_cell.angle_alpha   90.00
_cell.angle_beta   90.00
_cell.angle_gamma   90.00
#
_symmetry.space_group_name_H-M   'P 1'
#
loop_
_entity.id
_entity.type
_entity.pdbx_description
1 polymer ?
#
loop_
_entity_poly.entity_id
_entity_poly.type
_entity_poly.pdbx_seq_one_letter_code
_entity_poly.pdbx_strand_id
1 'polypeptide(L)'
;MPDPTEITTSLCEILQIVLQSATSLRSTTGGYNDRDRTLRRLQNELRDLTEVLKLLIEVSIQESALVPPLGPVERCTKLCQ
;
A
#
# COMPACT_ATOMS: atom_id res chain seq x y z
N MET A 1 0.46 5.64 -23.43
CA MET A 1 -0.21 5.94 -22.14
C MET A 1 0.25 4.86 -21.18
N PRO A 2 0.76 5.18 -19.99
CA PRO A 2 1.23 4.15 -19.04
C PRO A 2 0.10 3.17 -18.74
N ASP A 3 0.46 1.89 -18.60
CA ASP A 3 -0.50 0.83 -18.28
C ASP A 3 -1.06 1.09 -16.87
N PRO A 4 -2.40 1.05 -16.66
CA PRO A 4 -3.00 1.18 -15.34
C PRO A 4 -2.36 0.27 -14.28
N THR A 5 -1.90 -0.93 -14.67
CA THR A 5 -1.23 -1.88 -13.78
C THR A 5 0.19 -1.44 -13.38
N GLU A 6 0.90 -0.73 -14.26
CA GLU A 6 2.23 -0.18 -14.00
C GLU A 6 2.16 0.95 -12.96
N ILE A 7 1.13 1.81 -13.05
CA ILE A 7 0.86 2.86 -12.06
C ILE A 7 0.55 2.25 -10.69
N THR A 8 -0.32 1.24 -10.64
CA THR A 8 -0.68 0.57 -9.38
C THR A 8 0.50 -0.16 -8.76
N THR A 9 1.38 -0.75 -9.59
CA THR A 9 2.61 -1.40 -9.11
C THR A 9 3.54 -0.39 -8.45
N SER A 10 3.81 0.75 -9.10
CA SER A 10 4.64 1.82 -8.54
C SER A 10 4.05 2.38 -7.23
N LEU A 11 2.72 2.57 -7.16
CA LEU A 11 2.04 3.01 -5.94
C LEU A 11 2.21 1.99 -4.80
N CYS A 12 2.04 0.70 -5.09
CA CYS A 12 2.25 -0.37 -4.12
C CYS A 12 3.68 -0.41 -3.58
N GLU A 13 4.68 -0.25 -4.44
CA GLU A 13 6.09 -0.21 -4.02
C GLU A 13 6.37 0.98 -3.08
N ILE A 14 5.84 2.16 -3.39
CA ILE A 14 5.97 3.34 -2.53
C ILE A 14 5.30 3.07 -1.17
N LEU A 15 4.08 2.53 -1.17
CA LEU A 15 3.36 2.21 0.07
C LEU A 15 4.11 1.19 0.92
N GLN A 16 4.74 0.17 0.30
CA GLN A 16 5.57 -0.80 1.00
C GLN A 16 6.80 -0.16 1.64
N ILE A 17 7.49 0.75 0.93
CA ILE A 17 8.64 1.48 1.47
C ILE A 17 8.23 2.33 2.67
N VAL A 18 7.10 3.04 2.58
CA VAL A 18 6.58 3.86 3.68
C VAL A 18 6.18 2.97 4.86
N LEU A 19 5.54 1.82 4.61
CA LEU A 19 5.15 0.86 5.64
C LEU A 19 6.36 0.31 6.41
N GLN A 20 7.41 -0.08 5.70
CA GLN A 20 8.67 -0.54 6.30
C GLN A 20 9.32 0.56 7.15
N SER A 21 9.33 1.79 6.65
CA SER A 21 9.88 2.95 7.34
C SER A 21 9.11 3.26 8.64
N ALA A 22 7.78 3.29 8.57
CA ALA A 22 6.91 3.49 9.73
C ALA A 22 7.07 2.37 10.78
N THR A 23 7.17 1.13 10.33
CA THR A 23 7.38 -0.04 11.20
C THR A 23 8.74 0.02 11.90
N SER A 24 9.79 0.39 11.17
CA SER A 24 11.14 0.57 11.73
C SER A 24 11.18 1.68 12.78
N LEU A 25 10.55 2.82 12.50
CA LEU A 25 10.45 3.93 13.45
C LEU A 25 9.64 3.54 14.70
N ARG A 26 8.53 2.80 14.53
CA ARG A 26 7.73 2.28 15.64
C ARG A 26 8.53 1.32 16.51
N SER A 27 9.29 0.41 15.90
CA SER A 27 10.15 -0.53 16.61
C SER A 27 11.23 0.22 17.41
N THR A 28 11.90 1.18 16.77
CA THR A 28 12.96 2.00 17.38
C THR A 28 12.45 2.82 18.56
N THR A 29 11.27 3.42 18.42
CA THR A 29 10.64 4.20 19.49
C THR A 29 10.02 3.30 20.56
N GLY A 30 9.77 2.03 20.26
CA GLY A 30 9.19 0.98 21.12
C GLY A 30 9.76 0.94 22.53
N GLY A 31 11.08 0.94 22.65
CA GLY A 31 11.79 0.88 23.94
C GLY A 31 11.60 2.08 24.86
N TYR A 32 11.00 3.17 24.38
CA TYR A 32 10.82 4.42 25.11
C TYR A 32 9.35 4.69 25.51
N ASN A 33 8.43 3.77 25.22
CA ASN A 33 6.97 3.98 25.31
C ASN A 33 6.42 4.30 26.71
N ASP A 34 7.09 3.79 27.75
CA ASP A 34 6.70 4.01 29.15
C ASP A 34 7.40 5.22 29.78
N ARG A 35 8.33 5.85 29.08
CA ARG A 35 9.17 6.93 29.65
C ARG A 35 8.73 8.32 29.24
N ASP A 36 8.02 8.48 28.12
CA ASP A 36 7.59 9.78 27.62
C ASP A 36 6.19 9.72 26.98
N ARG A 37 5.28 10.58 27.44
CA ARG A 37 3.90 10.68 26.93
C ARG A 37 3.84 11.07 25.45
N THR A 38 4.78 11.88 24.98
CA THR A 38 4.93 12.29 23.58
C THR A 38 5.36 11.11 22.72
N LEU A 39 6.28 10.28 23.22
CA LEU A 39 6.70 9.06 22.51
C LEU A 39 5.57 8.03 22.44
N ARG A 40 4.73 7.94 23.48
CA ARG A 40 3.54 7.09 23.43
C ARG A 40 2.53 7.56 22.39
N ARG A 41 2.33 8.87 22.26
CA ARG A 41 1.48 9.43 21.19
C ARG A 41 2.06 9.10 19.82
N LEU A 42 3.35 9.33 19.62
CA LEU A 42 4.05 9.00 18.37
C LEU A 42 3.92 7.51 18.02
N GLN A 43 4.05 6.60 18.98
CA GLN A 43 3.86 5.16 18.73
C GLN A 43 2.44 4.79 18.33
N ASN A 44 1.44 5.45 18.92
CA ASN A 44 0.05 5.24 18.52
C ASN A 44 -0.17 5.75 17.09
N GLU A 45 0.30 6.95 16.75
CA GLU A 45 0.23 7.50 15.39
C GLU A 45 0.93 6.60 14.37
N LEU A 46 2.12 6.08 14.71
CA LEU A 46 2.85 5.16 13.82
C LEU A 46 2.14 3.82 13.65
N ARG A 47 1.48 3.30 14.69
CA ARG A 47 0.65 2.10 14.57
C ARG A 47 -0.52 2.35 13.63
N ASP A 48 -1.23 3.45 13.85
CA ASP A 48 -2.42 3.78 13.07
C ASP A 48 -2.04 4.03 11.60
N LEU A 49 -0.91 4.70 11.34
CA LEU A 49 -0.32 4.87 10.01
C LEU A 49 0.03 3.52 9.35
N THR A 50 0.65 2.60 10.10
CA THR A 50 1.01 1.27 9.61
C THR A 50 -0.24 0.49 9.17
N GLU A 51 -1.33 0.57 9.93
CA GLU A 51 -2.59 -0.10 9.57
C GLU A 51 -3.23 0.52 8.32
N VAL A 52 -3.25 1.86 8.19
CA VAL A 52 -3.74 2.54 6.99
C VAL A 52 -2.94 2.14 5.75
N LEU A 53 -1.61 2.07 5.85
CA LEU A 53 -0.74 1.68 4.74
C LEU A 53 -0.98 0.24 4.29
N LYS A 54 -1.22 -0.69 5.21
CA LYS A 54 -1.60 -2.07 4.87
C LYS A 54 -2.92 -2.12 4.09
N LEU A 55 -3.94 -1.41 4.59
CA LEU A 55 -5.25 -1.35 3.92
C LEU A 55 -5.13 -0.75 2.51
N LEU A 56 -4.32 0.29 2.34
CA LEU A 56 -4.07 0.89 1.03
C LEU A 56 -3.38 -0.09 0.06
N ILE A 57 -2.42 -0.89 0.53
CA ILE A 57 -1.79 -1.93 -0.29
C ILE A 57 -2.82 -2.99 -0.69
N GLU A 58 -3.63 -3.48 0.25
CA GLU A 58 -4.67 -4.48 -0.02
C GLU A 58 -5.69 -4.01 -1.05
N VAL A 59 -6.21 -2.78 -0.89
CA VAL A 59 -7.15 -2.17 -1.84
C VAL A 59 -6.49 -1.98 -3.21
N SER A 60 -5.25 -1.51 -3.26
CA SER A 60 -4.53 -1.31 -4.54
C SER A 60 -4.36 -2.63 -5.31
N ILE A 61 -4.06 -3.73 -4.61
CA ILE A 61 -3.96 -5.06 -5.22
C ILE A 61 -5.32 -5.54 -5.73
N GLN A 62 -6.39 -5.35 -4.94
CA GLN A 62 -7.75 -5.73 -5.32
C GLN A 62 -8.27 -4.92 -6.52
N GLU A 63 -8.07 -3.60 -6.54
CA GLU A 63 -8.48 -2.75 -7.65
C GLU A 63 -7.73 -3.08 -8.93
N SER A 64 -6.43 -3.38 -8.86
CA SER A 64 -5.66 -3.88 -10.01
C SER A 64 -6.26 -5.16 -10.59
N ALA A 65 -6.71 -6.08 -9.74
CA ALA A 65 -7.37 -7.33 -10.17
C ALA A 65 -8.78 -7.11 -10.76
N LEU A 66 -9.43 -5.98 -10.47
CA LEU A 66 -10.75 -5.60 -10.99
C LEU A 66 -10.68 -4.85 -12.32
N VAL A 67 -9.50 -4.41 -12.76
CA VAL A 67 -9.32 -3.87 -14.11
C VAL A 67 -9.54 -5.01 -15.11
N PRO A 68 -10.60 -4.97 -15.94
CA PRO A 68 -10.86 -6.05 -16.88
C PRO A 68 -9.67 -6.16 -17.84
N PRO A 69 -9.15 -7.37 -18.11
CA PRO A 69 -7.85 -7.53 -18.76
C PRO A 69 -7.81 -7.11 -20.22
N LEU A 70 -8.92 -6.64 -20.81
CA LEU A 70 -9.02 -6.28 -22.21
C LEU A 70 -10.20 -5.31 -22.37
N GLY A 71 -9.97 -4.19 -23.06
CA GLY A 71 -11.06 -3.38 -23.60
C GLY A 71 -11.93 -4.22 -24.56
N PRO A 72 -13.17 -3.80 -24.85
CA PRO A 72 -14.10 -4.58 -25.68
C PRO A 72 -13.52 -4.99 -27.04
N VAL A 73 -12.67 -4.16 -27.63
CA VAL A 73 -11.96 -4.43 -28.91
C VAL A 73 -10.99 -5.61 -28.77
N GLU A 74 -10.20 -5.59 -27.71
CA GLU A 74 -9.11 -6.51 -27.45
C GLU A 74 -9.66 -7.91 -27.09
N ARG A 75 -10.81 -7.94 -26.41
CA ARG A 75 -11.56 -9.16 -26.08
C ARG A 75 -12.16 -9.84 -27.32
N CYS A 76 -12.67 -9.07 -28.28
CA CYS A 76 -13.13 -9.61 -29.57
C CYS A 76 -12.00 -10.27 -30.38
N THR A 77 -10.81 -9.66 -30.39
CA THR A 77 -9.66 -10.20 -31.13
C THR A 77 -9.23 -11.59 -30.64
N LYS A 78 -9.28 -11.85 -29.32
CA LYS A 78 -8.97 -13.19 -28.76
C LYS A 78 -10.05 -14.25 -29.02
N LEU A 79 -11.32 -13.84 -29.15
CA LEU A 79 -12.43 -14.77 -29.40
C LEU A 79 -12.61 -15.10 -30.89
N CYS A 80 -12.12 -14.23 -31.78
CA CYS A 80 -12.18 -14.41 -33.23
C CYS A 80 -10.91 -15.07 -33.82
N GLN A 81 -10.01 -15.59 -32.98
CA GLN A 81 -8.96 -16.55 -33.36
C GLN A 81 -9.47 -17.98 -33.12
#